data_AF-A0A0B1S1B8-F1
#
_entry.id   AF-A0A0B1S1B8-F1
#
_cell.length_a   1.000
_cell.length_b   1.000
_cell.length_c   1.000
_cell.angle_alpha   90.00
_cell.angle_beta   90.00
_cell.angle_gamma   90.00
#
_symmetry.space_group_name_H-M   'P 1'
#
loop_
_entity.id
_entity.type
_entity.pdbx_description
1 polymer ?
#
loop_
_entity_poly.entity_id
_entity_poly.type
_entity_poly.pdbx_seq_one_letter_code
_entity_poly.pdbx_strand_id
1 'polypeptide(L)'
;MLGYTALHYNGYGCYCGRGGSGIPIDGIDTCCLHHDNCYEKAVESGACSSTIWEYINLYDWSCVNSTAVCAEKNTKCEAALCKCDVDVVKCWGQYPKPPKKLKCVKH
;
A
#
# COMPACT_ATOMS: atom_id res chain seq x y z
N MET A 1 5.05 6.21 -10.87
CA MET A 1 3.60 6.16 -11.11
C MET A 1 3.35 5.11 -12.18
N LEU A 2 2.39 4.22 -11.98
CA LEU A 2 2.20 3.03 -12.82
C LEU A 2 1.37 3.29 -14.10
N GLY A 3 0.73 4.46 -14.21
CA GLY A 3 -0.09 4.80 -15.38
C GLY A 3 -1.48 4.13 -15.40
N TYR A 4 -1.88 3.46 -14.31
CA TYR A 4 -3.21 2.89 -14.12
C TYR A 4 -3.60 2.91 -12.63
N THR A 5 -4.88 2.69 -12.36
CA THR A 5 -5.44 2.70 -11.00
C THR A 5 -4.96 1.54 -10.14
N ALA A 6 -4.72 1.81 -8.85
CA ALA A 6 -4.39 0.82 -7.81
C ALA A 6 -5.48 -0.25 -7.63
N LEU A 7 -6.72 -0.01 -8.11
CA LEU A 7 -7.81 -1.01 -8.09
C LEU A 7 -7.47 -2.33 -8.83
N HIS A 8 -6.42 -2.34 -9.65
CA HIS A 8 -5.90 -3.58 -10.26
C HIS A 8 -5.32 -4.54 -9.23
N TYR A 9 -4.80 -4.03 -8.11
CA TYR A 9 -4.22 -4.84 -7.04
C TYR A 9 -5.24 -5.23 -5.98
N ASN A 10 -6.34 -4.48 -5.80
CA ASN A 10 -7.36 -4.83 -4.82
C ASN A 10 -8.01 -6.19 -5.11
N GLY A 11 -7.92 -7.13 -4.16
CA GLY A 11 -8.35 -8.52 -4.27
C GLY A 11 -7.36 -9.44 -4.99
N TYR A 12 -6.09 -9.04 -5.09
CA TYR A 12 -4.99 -9.85 -5.63
C TYR A 12 -4.29 -10.60 -4.48
N GLY A 13 -4.03 -11.89 -4.67
CA GLY A 13 -3.26 -12.68 -3.71
C GLY A 13 -3.91 -12.80 -2.34
N CYS A 14 -3.07 -12.87 -1.32
CA CYS A 14 -3.43 -13.03 0.08
C CYS A 14 -3.46 -11.71 0.86
N TYR A 15 -2.78 -10.67 0.38
CA TYR A 15 -2.55 -9.42 1.10
C TYR A 15 -3.05 -8.17 0.36
N CYS A 16 -3.11 -8.17 -0.97
CA CYS A 16 -3.57 -6.96 -1.67
C CYS A 16 -5.10 -6.82 -1.55
N GLY A 17 -5.59 -6.18 -0.48
CA GLY A 17 -7.02 -6.00 -0.23
C GLY A 17 -7.32 -5.75 1.25
N ARG A 18 -8.54 -6.11 1.68
CA ARG A 18 -8.94 -5.97 3.08
C ARG A 18 -8.37 -7.11 3.92
N GLY A 19 -7.51 -6.78 4.87
CA GLY A 19 -6.79 -7.73 5.72
C GLY A 19 -5.76 -8.53 4.93
N GLY A 20 -5.21 -9.57 5.55
CA GLY A 20 -4.26 -10.45 4.88
C GLY A 20 -3.79 -11.56 5.81
N SER A 21 -3.48 -12.73 5.25
CA SER A 21 -2.96 -13.86 6.02
C SER A 21 -2.33 -14.91 5.12
N GLY A 22 -1.42 -15.70 5.68
CA GLY A 22 -0.78 -16.81 4.98
C GLY A 22 0.54 -16.42 4.32
N ILE A 23 0.85 -17.06 3.20
CA ILE A 23 2.11 -16.85 2.46
C ILE A 23 1.79 -16.05 1.20
N PRO A 24 2.48 -14.92 0.93
CA PRO A 24 2.31 -14.19 -0.30
C PRO A 24 2.53 -15.08 -1.52
N ILE A 25 1.64 -14.98 -2.51
CA ILE A 25 1.69 -15.87 -3.68
C ILE A 25 2.80 -15.50 -4.67
N ASP A 26 3.28 -14.26 -4.63
CA ASP A 26 4.35 -13.73 -5.47
C ASP A 26 4.90 -12.39 -4.93
N GLY A 27 5.75 -11.74 -5.72
CA GLY A 27 6.35 -10.45 -5.38
C GLY A 27 5.36 -9.27 -5.32
N ILE A 28 4.27 -9.29 -6.09
CA ILE A 28 3.22 -8.27 -6.01
C ILE A 28 2.48 -8.40 -4.69
N ASP A 29 2.12 -9.62 -4.30
CA ASP A 29 1.45 -9.91 -3.04
C ASP A 29 2.38 -9.62 -1.84
N THR A 30 3.68 -9.83 -2.00
CA THR A 30 4.70 -9.45 -1.00
C THR A 30 4.77 -7.93 -0.81
N CYS A 31 4.61 -7.13 -1.88
CA CYS A 31 4.50 -5.67 -1.73
C CYS A 31 3.31 -5.27 -0.85
N CYS A 32 2.18 -5.97 -0.98
CA CYS A 32 0.99 -5.70 -0.19
C CYS A 32 1.16 -6.13 1.27
N LEU A 33 1.80 -7.28 1.54
CA LEU A 33 2.22 -7.65 2.90
C LEU A 33 3.10 -6.55 3.53
N HIS A 34 4.07 -6.00 2.80
CA HIS A 34 4.89 -4.92 3.32
C HIS A 34 4.11 -3.62 3.55
N HIS A 35 3.10 -3.35 2.73
CA HIS A 35 2.22 -2.21 2.87
C HIS A 35 1.35 -2.33 4.13
N ASP A 36 0.72 -3.48 4.36
CA ASP A 36 -0.05 -3.77 5.58
C ASP A 36 0.82 -3.59 6.83
N ASN A 37 2.02 -4.19 6.83
CA ASN A 37 2.99 -4.03 7.92
C ASN A 37 3.43 -2.56 8.13
N CYS A 38 3.45 -1.75 7.08
CA CYS A 38 3.81 -0.34 7.17
C CYS A 38 2.73 0.46 7.91
N TYR A 39 1.45 0.16 7.64
CA TYR A 39 0.32 0.75 8.36
C TYR A 39 0.27 0.29 9.82
N GLU A 40 0.51 -0.98 10.09
CA GLU A 40 0.61 -1.48 11.47
C GLU A 40 1.71 -0.74 12.25
N LYS A 41 2.91 -0.58 11.66
CA LYS A 41 4.01 0.17 12.28
C LYS A 41 3.68 1.64 12.52
N ALA A 42 2.88 2.27 11.66
CA ALA A 42 2.42 3.64 11.89
C ALA A 42 1.58 3.74 13.17
N VAL A 43 0.82 2.69 13.49
CA VAL A 43 0.04 2.60 14.74
C VAL A 43 0.93 2.24 15.93
N GLU A 44 1.79 1.23 15.79
CA GLU A 44 2.71 0.78 16.86
C GLU A 44 3.66 1.89 17.33
N SER A 45 4.13 2.73 16.40
CA SER A 45 4.97 3.89 16.70
C SER A 45 4.22 5.07 17.30
N GLY A 46 2.88 5.00 17.39
CA GLY A 46 2.02 6.08 17.84
C GLY A 46 1.87 7.24 16.85
N ALA A 47 2.31 7.08 15.60
CA ALA A 47 2.08 8.08 14.55
C ALA A 47 0.59 8.17 14.18
N CYS A 48 -0.09 7.02 14.13
CA CYS A 48 -1.53 6.88 13.96
C CYS A 48 -2.15 6.21 15.19
N SER A 49 -3.44 6.47 15.47
CA SER A 49 -4.10 5.86 16.64
C SER A 49 -4.76 4.50 16.37
N SER A 50 -4.92 4.10 15.11
CA SER A 50 -5.56 2.83 14.71
C SER A 50 -5.33 2.53 13.23
N THR A 51 -5.37 1.25 12.85
CA THR A 51 -5.44 0.78 11.46
C THR A 51 -6.88 0.91 10.90
N ILE A 52 -7.59 1.98 11.23
CA ILE A 52 -8.77 2.38 10.45
C ILE A 52 -8.44 3.59 9.58
N TRP A 53 -7.38 4.30 9.94
CA TRP A 53 -6.95 5.52 9.30
C TRP A 53 -6.52 5.31 7.87
N GLU A 54 -6.04 4.12 7.49
CA GLU A 54 -5.75 3.80 6.09
C GLU A 54 -6.98 3.83 5.18
N TYR A 55 -8.20 3.69 5.73
CA TYR A 55 -9.44 3.70 4.95
C TYR A 55 -10.11 5.07 4.92
N ILE A 56 -9.79 5.97 5.86
CA ILE A 56 -10.55 7.20 6.08
C ILE A 56 -9.71 8.48 6.07
N ASN A 57 -8.38 8.41 6.27
CA ASN A 57 -7.54 9.59 6.20
C ASN A 57 -7.23 9.95 4.75
N LEU A 58 -7.56 11.18 4.40
CA LEU A 58 -7.02 11.85 3.23
C LEU A 58 -5.74 12.56 3.65
N TYR A 59 -4.70 12.44 2.84
CA TYR A 59 -3.45 13.16 3.01
C TYR A 59 -3.09 13.89 1.73
N ASP A 60 -2.32 14.97 1.85
CA ASP A 60 -1.90 15.76 0.69
C ASP A 60 -0.65 15.16 0.05
N TRP A 61 -0.67 15.04 -1.27
CA TRP A 61 0.45 14.57 -2.08
C TRP A 61 0.43 15.24 -3.46
N SER A 62 1.56 15.17 -4.14
CA SER A 62 1.71 15.65 -5.52
C SER A 62 2.46 14.64 -6.38
N CYS A 63 2.28 14.73 -7.70
CA CYS A 63 3.04 13.94 -8.66
C CYS A 63 4.08 14.84 -9.32
N VAL A 64 5.36 14.56 -9.11
CA VAL A 64 6.49 15.27 -9.73
C VAL A 64 7.31 14.25 -10.51
N ASN A 65 7.47 14.45 -11.82
CA ASN A 65 8.24 13.56 -12.70
C ASN A 65 7.86 12.08 -12.52
N SER A 66 6.55 11.78 -12.57
CA SER A 66 6.01 10.43 -12.38
C SER A 66 6.32 9.80 -11.01
N THR A 67 6.67 10.60 -10.00
CA THR A 67 6.95 10.16 -8.64
C THR A 67 5.96 10.83 -7.69
N ALA A 68 5.34 10.05 -6.80
CA ALA A 68 4.47 10.59 -5.76
C ALA A 68 5.34 11.20 -4.63
N VAL A 69 4.99 12.41 -4.21
CA VAL A 69 5.68 13.19 -3.17
C VAL A 69 4.66 13.62 -2.12
N CYS A 70 4.90 13.24 -0.86
CA CYS A 70 4.06 13.61 0.27
C CYS A 70 4.24 15.08 0.65
N ALA A 71 3.15 15.78 0.97
CA ALA A 71 3.22 17.18 1.37
C ALA A 71 3.79 17.34 2.79
N GLU A 72 4.62 18.37 3.00
CA GLU A 72 5.23 18.65 4.32
C GLU A 72 4.22 19.04 5.40
N LYS A 73 3.07 19.59 4.99
CA LYS A 73 1.99 20.02 5.89
C LYS A 73 1.16 18.87 6.47
N ASN A 74 1.38 17.64 6.00
CA ASN A 74 0.67 16.46 6.49
C ASN A 74 0.93 16.26 7.99
N THR A 75 -0.08 15.81 8.72
CA THR A 75 0.09 15.33 10.10
C THR A 75 1.04 14.13 10.15
N LYS A 76 1.51 13.77 11.35
CA LYS A 76 2.39 12.59 11.51
C LYS A 76 1.76 11.31 10.93
N CYS A 77 0.46 11.12 11.14
CA CYS A 77 -0.25 9.96 10.60
C CYS A 77 -0.34 10.03 9.07
N GLU A 78 -0.79 11.16 8.52
CA GLU A 78 -0.91 11.38 7.08
C GLU A 78 0.43 11.19 6.35
N ALA A 79 1.53 11.70 6.91
CA ALA A 79 2.87 11.55 6.35
C ALA A 79 3.33 10.09 6.37
N ALA A 80 3.05 9.35 7.45
CA ALA A 80 3.35 7.92 7.55
C ALA A 80 2.57 7.10 6.52
N LEU A 81 1.25 7.32 6.42
CA LEU A 81 0.40 6.62 5.46
C LEU A 81 0.81 6.93 4.01
N CYS A 82 1.04 8.20 3.69
CA CYS A 82 1.51 8.61 2.37
C CYS A 82 2.84 7.93 1.99
N LYS A 83 3.77 7.82 2.94
CA LYS A 83 5.05 7.12 2.71
C LYS A 83 4.82 5.64 2.38
N CYS A 84 3.96 4.95 3.13
CA CYS A 84 3.61 3.55 2.85
C CYS A 84 3.00 3.41 1.45
N ASP A 85 2.10 4.30 1.05
CA ASP A 85 1.47 4.29 -0.29
C ASP A 85 2.47 4.59 -1.42
N VAL A 86 3.41 5.51 -1.21
CA VAL A 86 4.51 5.75 -2.15
C VAL A 86 5.36 4.49 -2.31
N ASP A 87 5.67 3.80 -1.22
CA ASP A 87 6.56 2.64 -1.22
C ASP A 87 5.89 1.40 -1.87
N VAL A 88 4.59 1.17 -1.65
CA VAL A 88 3.88 0.07 -2.33
C VAL A 88 3.78 0.30 -3.84
N VAL A 89 3.54 1.55 -4.27
CA VAL A 89 3.51 1.91 -5.70
C VAL A 89 4.88 1.71 -6.36
N LYS A 90 5.97 2.04 -5.67
CA LYS A 90 7.34 1.74 -6.15
C LYS A 90 7.58 0.24 -6.23
N CYS A 91 7.15 -0.52 -5.23
CA CYS A 91 7.30 -1.97 -5.19
C CYS A 91 6.55 -2.64 -6.35
N TRP A 92 5.28 -2.28 -6.57
CA TRP A 92 4.50 -2.75 -7.71
C TRP A 92 5.16 -2.44 -9.07
N GLY A 93 5.85 -1.30 -9.19
CA GLY A 93 6.56 -0.90 -10.40
C GLY A 93 7.74 -1.79 -10.79
N GLN A 94 8.18 -2.69 -9.90
CA GLN A 94 9.23 -3.68 -10.18
C GLN A 94 8.69 -4.91 -10.93
N TYR A 95 7.36 -5.05 -11.04
CA TYR A 95 6.70 -6.20 -11.65
C TYR A 95 5.83 -5.77 -12.84
N PRO A 96 5.62 -6.64 -13.83
CA PRO A 96 4.63 -6.40 -14.87
C PRO A 96 3.24 -6.21 -14.27
N LYS A 97 2.44 -5.33 -14.87
CA LYS A 97 1.03 -5.17 -14.50
C LYS A 97 0.33 -6.54 -14.55
N PRO A 98 -0.31 -7.01 -13.46
CA PRO A 98 -0.95 -8.31 -13.46
C PRO A 98 -2.12 -8.32 -14.46
N PRO A 99 -2.17 -9.29 -15.40
CA PRO A 99 -3.25 -9.37 -16.39
C PRO A 99 -4.58 -9.87 -15.79
N LYS A 100 -4.51 -10.54 -14.63
CA LYS A 100 -5.64 -11.04 -13.86
C LYS A 100 -5.31 -11.01 -12.37
N LYS A 101 -6.36 -10.97 -11.53
CA LYS A 101 -6.22 -11.03 -10.07
C LYS A 101 -6.09 -12.48 -9.63
N LEU A 102 -4.88 -12.90 -9.29
CA LEU A 102 -4.64 -14.23 -8.72
C LEU A 102 -5.29 -14.31 -7.33
N LYS A 103 -5.69 -15.51 -6.92
CA LYS A 103 -6.31 -15.77 -5.62
C LYS A 103 -5.27 -16.32 -4.66
N CYS A 104 -5.43 -15.99 -3.37
CA CYS A 104 -4.67 -16.61 -2.30
C CYS A 104 -4.78 -18.15 -2.35
N VAL A 105 -3.65 -18.84 -2.19
CA VAL A 105 -3.61 -20.29 -2.06
C VAL A 105 -3.72 -20.61 -0.57
N LYS A 106 -4.80 -21.30 -0.18
CA LYS A 106 -4.98 -21.78 1.19
C LYS A 106 -4.27 -23.13 1.30
N HIS A 107 -3.28 -23.24 2.18
CA HIS A 107 -2.63 -24.49 2.55
C HIS A 107 -3.32 -25.12 3.76
#